data_AF-A0AAD9DFZ2-F1
#
_entry.id   AF-A0AAD9DFZ2-F1
#
_cell.length_a   1.000
_cell.length_b   1.000
_cell.length_c   1.000
_cell.angle_alpha   90.00
_cell.angle_beta   90.00
_cell.angle_gamma   90.00
#
_symmetry.space_group_name_H-M   'P 1'
#
loop_
_entity.id
_entity.type
_entity.pdbx_description
1 polymer ?
#
loop_
_entity_poly.entity_id
_entity_poly.type
_entity_poly.pdbx_seq_one_letter_code
_entity_poly.pdbx_strand_id
1 'polypeptide(L)'
;MEAREEDLSITQYEKRRDVAQYGEDTVSNILYLSLETVGVRDDESDKVASDIGVGLGVLTALRSTAFRASQGECSIPLDLATKHDISMDTLYQAWDASINDGDKDSEQLEQAAAAKESLRGATMEMVEMASFHFHRARENQGKVPKEGRMCLLPAVCGLKYLDSLNECNYDVLHPVLVGGGDDAAAVALERRRKLSLMMMMGRTWLTGTF
;
A
#
# COMPACT_ATOMS: atom_id res chain seq x y z
N MET A 1 11.41 -16.93 2.58
CA MET A 1 12.62 -16.32 3.19
C MET A 1 13.56 -15.86 2.09
N GLU A 2 13.78 -16.69 1.06
CA GLU A 2 14.56 -16.39 -0.15
C GLU A 2 14.17 -15.06 -0.82
N ALA A 3 12.88 -14.80 -1.10
CA ALA A 3 12.46 -13.55 -1.73
C ALA A 3 12.87 -12.28 -0.95
N ARG A 4 12.90 -12.32 0.40
CA ARG A 4 13.35 -11.19 1.22
C ARG A 4 14.85 -10.97 1.17
N GLU A 5 15.62 -12.04 0.94
CA GLU A 5 17.06 -11.96 0.78
C GLU A 5 17.42 -11.40 -0.58
N GLU A 6 16.71 -11.82 -1.63
CA GLU A 6 16.85 -11.28 -2.99
C GLU A 6 16.53 -9.78 -3.04
N ASP A 7 15.47 -9.35 -2.36
CA ASP A 7 15.04 -7.95 -2.25
C ASP A 7 16.14 -7.01 -1.71
N LEU A 8 17.06 -7.50 -0.87
CA LEU A 8 18.21 -6.70 -0.39
C LEU A 8 19.17 -6.28 -1.52
N SER A 9 19.17 -7.02 -2.62
CA SER A 9 19.99 -6.73 -3.81
C SER A 9 19.24 -5.93 -4.88
N ILE A 10 17.92 -5.76 -4.74
CA ILE A 10 17.07 -5.06 -5.70
C ILE A 10 16.99 -3.58 -5.33
N THR A 11 17.59 -2.72 -6.14
CA THR A 11 17.46 -1.27 -5.96
C THR A 11 16.07 -0.76 -6.36
N GLN A 12 15.54 -1.26 -7.48
CA GLN A 12 14.23 -0.91 -8.01
C GLN A 12 13.69 -2.09 -8.82
N TYR A 13 12.42 -2.44 -8.60
CA TYR A 13 11.75 -3.46 -9.40
C TYR A 13 11.54 -2.96 -10.85
N GLU A 14 11.79 -3.82 -11.83
CA GLU A 14 11.62 -3.44 -13.25
C GLU A 14 10.15 -3.26 -13.61
N LYS A 15 9.30 -4.20 -13.20
CA LYS A 15 7.88 -4.22 -13.54
C LYS A 15 7.01 -4.22 -12.30
N ARG A 16 5.84 -3.59 -12.40
CA ARG A 16 4.79 -3.68 -11.37
C ARG A 16 4.37 -5.11 -11.00
N ARG A 17 4.52 -6.05 -11.95
CA ARG A 17 4.26 -7.48 -11.70
C ARG A 17 5.27 -8.08 -10.72
N ASP A 18 6.51 -7.61 -10.71
CA ASP A 18 7.56 -8.16 -9.85
C ASP A 18 7.29 -7.74 -8.39
N VAL A 19 6.75 -6.54 -8.16
CA VAL A 19 6.26 -6.12 -6.84
C VAL A 19 5.09 -7.00 -6.38
N ALA A 20 4.16 -7.33 -7.28
CA ALA A 20 3.06 -8.24 -6.97
C ALA A 20 3.58 -9.64 -6.61
N GLN A 21 4.55 -10.15 -7.37
CA GLN A 21 5.19 -11.43 -7.11
C GLN A 21 5.94 -11.44 -5.78
N TYR A 22 6.65 -10.35 -5.45
CA TYR A 22 7.27 -10.20 -4.13
C TYR A 22 6.23 -10.23 -3.00
N GLY A 23 5.06 -9.61 -3.20
CA GLY A 23 3.91 -9.69 -2.27
C GLY A 23 3.43 -11.13 -2.06
N GLU A 24 3.34 -11.92 -3.14
CA GLU A 24 3.02 -13.34 -3.09
C GLU A 24 4.06 -14.14 -2.29
N ASP A 25 5.34 -13.98 -2.63
CA ASP A 25 6.42 -14.78 -2.07
C ASP A 25 6.78 -14.38 -0.62
N THR A 26 6.24 -13.27 -0.12
CA THR A 26 6.51 -12.79 1.24
C THR A 26 5.27 -12.69 2.12
N VAL A 27 4.22 -12.01 1.68
CA VAL A 27 3.03 -11.74 2.49
C VAL A 27 2.04 -12.89 2.39
N SER A 28 1.75 -13.38 1.17
CA SER A 28 0.81 -14.50 0.99
C SER A 28 1.30 -15.75 1.72
N ASN A 29 2.60 -16.04 1.69
CA ASN A 29 3.20 -17.14 2.45
C ASN A 29 2.89 -17.12 3.95
N ILE A 30 2.80 -15.93 4.57
CA ILE A 30 2.42 -15.81 5.99
C ILE A 30 0.93 -16.13 6.17
N LEU A 31 0.08 -15.72 5.22
CA LEU A 31 -1.35 -16.01 5.25
C LEU A 31 -1.63 -17.50 5.02
N TYR A 32 -0.90 -18.16 4.11
CA TYR A 32 -0.97 -19.61 3.91
C TYR A 32 -0.63 -20.37 5.19
N LEU A 33 0.52 -20.05 5.79
CA LEU A 33 0.91 -20.66 7.07
C LEU A 33 -0.13 -20.39 8.17
N SER A 34 -0.72 -19.18 8.20
CA SER A 34 -1.77 -18.85 9.16
C SER A 34 -3.02 -19.73 8.96
N LEU A 35 -3.46 -19.94 7.72
CA LEU A 35 -4.57 -20.84 7.40
C LEU A 35 -4.25 -22.30 7.79
N GLU A 36 -3.02 -22.75 7.52
CA GLU A 36 -2.60 -24.10 7.89
C GLU A 36 -2.62 -24.32 9.41
N THR A 37 -2.27 -23.31 10.21
CA THR A 37 -2.27 -23.41 11.69
C THR A 37 -3.67 -23.61 12.27
N VAL A 38 -4.71 -23.15 11.57
CA VAL A 38 -6.12 -23.36 11.95
C VAL A 38 -6.76 -24.56 11.24
N GLY A 39 -5.95 -25.34 10.50
CA GLY A 39 -6.38 -26.57 9.84
C GLY A 39 -7.08 -26.38 8.49
N VAL A 40 -6.99 -25.17 7.90
CA VAL A 40 -7.54 -24.89 6.57
C VAL A 40 -6.46 -25.14 5.52
N ARG A 41 -6.73 -26.07 4.59
CA ARG A 41 -5.81 -26.54 3.54
C ARG A 41 -6.60 -26.82 2.25
N ASP A 42 -7.11 -25.76 1.64
CA ASP A 42 -7.90 -25.85 0.43
C ASP A 42 -7.52 -24.75 -0.57
N ASP A 43 -7.57 -25.10 -1.85
CA ASP A 43 -7.14 -24.21 -2.93
C ASP A 43 -7.99 -22.93 -3.04
N GLU A 44 -9.22 -22.89 -2.51
CA GLU A 44 -10.06 -21.69 -2.57
C GLU A 44 -9.62 -20.67 -1.52
N SER A 45 -9.33 -21.12 -0.30
CA SER A 45 -8.77 -20.31 0.78
C SER A 45 -7.39 -19.76 0.40
N ASP A 46 -6.55 -20.57 -0.24
CA ASP A 46 -5.23 -20.12 -0.71
C ASP A 46 -5.35 -19.04 -1.78
N LYS A 47 -6.31 -19.15 -2.73
CA LYS A 47 -6.52 -18.07 -3.71
C LYS A 47 -6.92 -16.74 -3.04
N VAL A 48 -7.76 -16.78 -2.01
CA VAL A 48 -8.16 -15.58 -1.26
C VAL A 48 -6.98 -15.01 -0.47
N ALA A 49 -6.18 -15.87 0.17
CA ALA A 49 -4.97 -15.45 0.87
C ALA A 49 -3.92 -14.86 -0.09
N SER A 50 -3.74 -15.44 -1.27
CA SER A 50 -2.87 -14.91 -2.35
C SER A 50 -3.26 -13.49 -2.71
N ASP A 51 -4.55 -13.27 -2.99
CA ASP A 51 -5.06 -11.95 -3.36
C ASP A 51 -4.80 -10.90 -2.28
N ILE A 52 -5.07 -11.25 -1.02
CA ILE A 52 -4.81 -10.34 0.09
C ILE A 52 -3.30 -10.07 0.23
N GLY A 53 -2.46 -11.10 0.14
CA GLY A 53 -1.01 -10.96 0.29
C GLY A 53 -0.39 -10.11 -0.80
N VAL A 54 -0.75 -10.35 -2.06
CA VAL A 54 -0.32 -9.51 -3.20
C VAL A 54 -0.77 -8.07 -3.02
N GLY A 55 -2.06 -7.84 -2.70
CA GLY A 55 -2.59 -6.49 -2.48
C GLY A 55 -1.87 -5.75 -1.34
N LEU A 56 -1.59 -6.45 -0.23
CA LEU A 56 -0.81 -5.90 0.88
C LEU A 56 0.65 -5.63 0.52
N GLY A 57 1.28 -6.47 -0.30
CA GLY A 57 2.64 -6.27 -0.79
C GLY A 57 2.75 -4.98 -1.61
N VAL A 58 1.83 -4.78 -2.57
CA VAL A 58 1.76 -3.57 -3.39
C VAL A 58 1.53 -2.33 -2.53
N LEU A 59 0.60 -2.38 -1.56
CA LEU A 59 0.36 -1.26 -0.65
C LEU A 59 1.53 -0.96 0.27
N THR A 60 2.30 -1.99 0.66
CA THR A 60 3.50 -1.82 1.48
C THR A 60 4.58 -1.08 0.68
N ALA A 61 4.76 -1.42 -0.60
CA ALA A 61 5.66 -0.68 -1.50
C ALA A 61 5.24 0.80 -1.60
N LEU A 62 3.95 1.08 -1.81
CA LEU A 62 3.42 2.45 -1.83
C LEU A 62 3.68 3.18 -0.50
N ARG A 63 3.34 2.55 0.62
CA ARG A 63 3.52 3.15 1.96
C ARG A 63 4.99 3.45 2.27
N SER A 64 5.93 2.68 1.70
CA SER A 64 7.36 2.91 1.87
C SER A 64 7.91 4.11 1.09
N THR A 65 7.14 4.69 0.16
CA THR A 65 7.60 5.74 -0.77
C THR A 65 8.28 6.91 -0.09
N ALA A 66 7.68 7.48 0.97
CA ALA A 66 8.27 8.61 1.67
C ALA A 66 9.62 8.25 2.33
N PHE A 67 9.72 7.05 2.90
CA PHE A 67 10.96 6.59 3.52
C PHE A 67 12.03 6.29 2.46
N ARG A 68 11.69 5.57 1.39
CA ARG A 68 12.64 5.22 0.32
C ARG A 68 13.14 6.47 -0.41
N ALA A 69 12.26 7.43 -0.69
CA ALA A 69 12.65 8.73 -1.25
C ALA A 69 13.70 9.44 -0.37
N SER A 70 13.55 9.41 0.96
CA SER A 70 14.54 10.00 1.89
C SER A 70 15.92 9.32 1.86
N GLN A 71 15.98 8.06 1.42
CA GLN A 71 17.21 7.29 1.27
C GLN A 71 17.78 7.33 -0.15
N GLY A 72 17.15 8.07 -1.07
CA GLY A 72 17.56 8.09 -2.47
C GLY A 72 17.22 6.85 -3.25
N GLU A 73 16.15 6.17 -2.86
CA GLU A 73 15.62 5.01 -3.56
C GLU A 73 14.22 5.28 -4.11
N CYS A 74 13.92 4.68 -5.26
CA CYS A 74 12.58 4.75 -5.86
C CYS A 74 11.73 3.55 -5.44
N SER A 75 10.63 3.80 -4.74
CA SER A 75 9.62 2.79 -4.39
C SER A 75 8.78 2.32 -5.59
N ILE A 76 8.66 3.16 -6.61
CA ILE A 76 7.83 2.92 -7.78
C ILE A 76 8.60 2.05 -8.78
N PRO A 77 7.99 0.98 -9.33
CA PRO A 77 8.59 0.17 -10.39
C PRO A 77 9.03 0.98 -11.61
N LEU A 78 10.09 0.54 -12.29
CA LEU A 78 10.70 1.27 -13.40
C LEU A 78 9.74 1.47 -14.59
N ASP A 79 8.88 0.48 -14.88
CA ASP A 79 7.86 0.58 -15.92
C ASP A 79 6.86 1.73 -15.67
N LEU A 80 6.40 1.87 -14.43
CA LEU A 80 5.53 2.97 -14.02
C LEU A 80 6.27 4.30 -13.91
N ALA A 81 7.51 4.28 -13.40
CA ALA A 81 8.33 5.47 -13.30
C ALA A 81 8.60 6.08 -14.69
N THR A 82 8.93 5.25 -15.67
CA THR A 82 9.13 5.68 -17.06
C THR A 82 7.82 6.18 -17.69
N LYS A 83 6.69 5.54 -17.39
CA LYS A 83 5.38 5.93 -17.94
C LYS A 83 4.90 7.31 -17.47
N HIS A 84 5.23 7.69 -16.24
CA HIS A 84 4.82 8.95 -15.61
C HIS A 84 5.95 9.99 -15.52
N ASP A 85 7.06 9.77 -16.23
CA ASP A 85 8.25 10.63 -16.22
C ASP A 85 8.82 10.91 -14.80
N ILE A 86 8.80 9.88 -13.96
CA ILE A 86 9.33 9.94 -12.58
C ILE A 86 10.82 9.59 -12.61
N SER A 87 11.65 10.62 -12.46
CA SER A 87 13.06 10.48 -12.16
C SER A 87 13.31 10.51 -10.65
N MET A 88 14.53 10.18 -10.21
CA MET A 88 14.91 10.38 -8.81
C MET A 88 14.78 11.85 -8.40
N ASP A 89 15.14 12.80 -9.27
CA ASP A 89 15.00 14.23 -8.99
C ASP A 89 13.53 14.62 -8.83
N THR A 90 12.64 14.12 -9.70
CA THR A 90 11.18 14.31 -9.60
C THR A 90 10.67 13.79 -8.25
N LEU A 91 11.09 12.59 -7.84
CA LEU A 91 10.68 11.98 -6.57
C LEU A 91 11.17 12.80 -5.37
N TYR A 92 12.43 13.24 -5.40
CA TYR A 92 13.01 14.09 -4.37
C TYR A 92 12.30 15.45 -4.27
N GLN A 93 11.95 16.08 -5.39
CA GLN A 93 11.20 17.33 -5.40
C GLN A 93 9.80 17.16 -4.80
N ALA A 94 9.10 16.07 -5.14
CA ALA A 94 7.79 15.76 -4.58
C ALA A 94 7.86 15.53 -3.06
N TRP A 95 8.88 14.81 -2.59
CA TRP A 95 9.16 14.53 -1.18
C TRP A 95 9.58 15.78 -0.39
N ASP A 96 10.52 16.55 -0.92
CA ASP A 96 10.95 17.81 -0.30
C ASP A 96 9.77 18.77 -0.17
N ALA A 97 8.90 18.84 -1.19
CA ALA A 97 7.69 19.65 -1.14
C ALA A 97 6.56 19.10 -0.26
N SER A 98 6.67 17.89 0.31
CA SER A 98 5.73 17.41 1.32
C SER A 98 6.23 17.65 2.75
N ILE A 99 7.54 17.86 2.94
CA ILE A 99 8.17 18.08 4.24
C ILE A 99 8.48 19.56 4.48
N ASN A 100 9.05 20.22 3.49
CA ASN A 100 9.49 21.61 3.56
C ASN A 100 8.47 22.50 2.86
N ASP A 101 7.56 23.08 3.63
CA ASP A 101 6.56 24.08 3.19
C ASP A 101 7.14 25.50 3.12
N GLY A 102 8.48 25.62 3.16
CA GLY A 102 9.20 26.89 3.21
C GLY A 102 9.20 27.66 1.88
N ASP A 103 9.66 28.91 1.97
CA ASP A 103 9.73 29.97 0.94
C ASP A 103 10.35 29.47 -0.39
N LYS A 104 9.51 28.85 -1.24
CA LYS A 104 9.88 28.36 -2.57
C LYS A 104 9.53 29.40 -3.61
N ASP A 105 10.45 29.65 -4.54
CA ASP A 105 10.18 30.49 -5.71
C ASP A 105 8.99 29.93 -6.51
N SER A 106 8.28 30.80 -7.23
CA SER A 106 7.10 30.41 -8.01
C SER A 106 7.38 29.28 -9.01
N GLU A 107 8.58 29.27 -9.61
CA GLU A 107 9.01 28.22 -10.54
C GLU A 107 9.23 26.86 -9.84
N GLN A 108 9.81 26.86 -8.64
CA GLN A 108 10.04 25.64 -7.86
C GLN A 108 8.73 25.03 -7.36
N LEU A 109 7.75 25.89 -7.06
CA LEU A 109 6.41 25.46 -6.64
C LEU A 109 5.64 24.78 -7.78
N GLU A 110 5.75 25.31 -9.01
CA GLU A 110 5.17 24.70 -10.20
C GLU A 110 5.82 23.35 -10.54
N GLN A 111 7.15 23.26 -10.48
CA GLN A 111 7.87 22.00 -10.68
C GLN A 111 7.51 20.94 -9.64
N ALA A 112 7.42 21.33 -8.36
CA ALA A 112 7.01 20.43 -7.29
C ALA A 112 5.56 19.94 -7.46
N ALA A 113 4.65 20.80 -7.93
CA ALA A 113 3.28 20.41 -8.24
C ALA A 113 3.21 19.40 -9.39
N ALA A 114 3.97 19.62 -10.47
CA ALA A 114 4.08 18.68 -11.58
C ALA A 114 4.67 17.33 -11.12
N ALA A 115 5.71 17.35 -10.28
CA ALA A 115 6.31 16.15 -9.72
C ALA A 115 5.33 15.34 -8.85
N LYS A 116 4.53 16.02 -8.01
CA LYS A 116 3.46 15.39 -7.23
C LYS A 116 2.38 14.78 -8.14
N GLU A 117 2.02 15.43 -9.24
CA GLU A 117 1.05 14.90 -10.21
C GLU A 117 1.55 13.61 -10.87
N SER A 118 2.80 13.59 -11.35
CA SER A 118 3.44 12.40 -11.91
C SER A 118 3.45 11.23 -10.91
N LEU A 119 3.85 11.49 -9.66
CA LEU A 119 3.86 10.48 -8.61
C LEU A 119 2.46 9.96 -8.29
N ARG A 120 1.45 10.84 -8.30
CA ARG A 120 0.04 10.49 -8.11
C ARG A 120 -0.44 9.56 -9.23
N GLY A 121 -0.08 9.83 -10.49
CA GLY A 121 -0.39 8.99 -11.64
C GLY A 121 0.13 7.55 -11.47
N ALA A 122 1.40 7.40 -11.10
CA ALA A 122 1.98 6.08 -10.85
C ALA A 122 1.36 5.39 -9.62
N THR A 123 1.06 6.17 -8.57
CA THR A 123 0.39 5.67 -7.36
C THR A 123 -0.99 5.11 -7.70
N MET A 124 -1.77 5.81 -8.54
CA MET A 124 -3.09 5.35 -8.97
C MET A 124 -3.03 3.98 -9.63
N GLU A 125 -2.06 3.71 -10.52
CA GLU A 125 -1.94 2.40 -11.17
C GLU A 125 -1.59 1.27 -10.20
N MET A 126 -0.73 1.54 -9.21
CA MET A 126 -0.44 0.56 -8.15
C MET A 126 -1.65 0.34 -7.23
N VAL A 127 -2.40 1.41 -6.93
CA VAL A 127 -3.64 1.34 -6.15
C VAL A 127 -4.73 0.56 -6.89
N GLU A 128 -4.87 0.73 -8.20
CA GLU A 128 -5.78 -0.06 -9.03
C GLU A 128 -5.43 -1.54 -8.99
N MET A 129 -4.13 -1.88 -9.10
CA MET A 129 -3.66 -3.26 -8.97
C MET A 129 -4.01 -3.85 -7.59
N ALA A 130 -3.70 -3.14 -6.51
CA ALA A 130 -4.01 -3.60 -5.16
C ALA A 130 -5.54 -3.77 -4.99
N SER A 131 -6.32 -2.79 -5.43
CA SER A 131 -7.78 -2.79 -5.33
C SER A 131 -8.42 -3.95 -6.10
N PHE A 132 -7.88 -4.30 -7.27
CA PHE A 132 -8.31 -5.46 -8.03
C PHE A 132 -8.16 -6.76 -7.23
N HIS A 133 -7.02 -6.96 -6.56
CA HIS A 133 -6.80 -8.12 -5.72
C HIS A 133 -7.72 -8.13 -4.48
N PHE A 134 -7.87 -7.01 -3.77
CA PHE A 134 -8.81 -6.92 -2.65
C PHE A 134 -10.26 -7.18 -3.06
N HIS A 135 -10.66 -6.72 -4.25
CA HIS A 135 -11.99 -6.99 -4.77
C HIS A 135 -12.21 -8.49 -5.00
N ARG A 136 -11.26 -9.15 -5.67
CA ARG A 136 -11.31 -10.60 -5.92
C ARG A 136 -11.31 -11.41 -4.62
N ALA A 137 -10.51 -11.01 -3.63
CA ALA A 137 -10.54 -11.60 -2.30
C ALA A 137 -11.91 -11.45 -1.64
N ARG A 138 -12.52 -10.25 -1.70
CA ARG A 138 -13.82 -9.96 -1.11
C ARG A 138 -14.95 -10.74 -1.78
N GLU A 139 -14.91 -10.91 -3.10
CA GLU A 139 -15.88 -11.74 -3.84
C GLU A 139 -15.81 -13.22 -3.45
N ASN A 140 -14.60 -13.72 -3.19
CA ASN A 140 -14.37 -15.13 -2.88
C ASN A 140 -14.31 -15.46 -1.38
N GLN A 141 -14.35 -14.46 -0.47
CA GLN A 141 -14.21 -14.68 0.98
C GLN A 141 -15.23 -15.65 1.58
N GLY A 142 -16.41 -15.77 0.96
CA GLY A 142 -17.47 -16.67 1.41
C GLY A 142 -17.09 -18.15 1.29
N LYS A 143 -16.12 -18.47 0.42
CA LYS A 143 -15.59 -19.82 0.20
C LYS A 143 -14.65 -20.26 1.32
N VAL A 144 -14.06 -19.30 2.05
CA VAL A 144 -13.15 -19.59 3.16
C VAL A 144 -13.93 -20.12 4.37
N PRO A 145 -13.55 -21.29 4.93
CA PRO A 145 -14.12 -21.83 6.16
C PRO A 145 -14.09 -20.82 7.30
N LYS A 146 -15.03 -20.91 8.24
CA LYS A 146 -15.17 -19.91 9.32
C LYS A 146 -13.92 -19.83 10.19
N GLU A 147 -13.25 -20.95 10.37
CA GLU A 147 -12.02 -21.13 11.13
C GLU A 147 -10.86 -20.32 10.51
N GLY A 148 -10.83 -20.20 9.18
CA GLY A 148 -9.79 -19.48 8.43
C GLY A 148 -10.02 -17.99 8.24
N ARG A 149 -11.26 -17.49 8.45
CA ARG A 149 -11.59 -16.07 8.19
C ARG A 149 -10.80 -15.09 9.05
N MET A 150 -10.44 -15.52 10.27
CA MET A 150 -9.61 -14.73 11.18
C MET A 150 -8.20 -14.48 10.62
N CYS A 151 -7.67 -15.40 9.82
CA CYS A 151 -6.37 -15.26 9.17
C CYS A 151 -6.38 -14.16 8.09
N LEU A 152 -7.56 -13.77 7.60
CA LEU A 152 -7.74 -12.76 6.55
C LEU A 152 -7.88 -11.32 7.09
N LEU A 153 -7.89 -11.14 8.41
CA LEU A 153 -7.98 -9.81 9.05
C LEU A 153 -6.93 -8.78 8.59
N PRO A 154 -5.70 -9.17 8.19
CA PRO A 154 -4.76 -8.20 7.61
C PRO A 154 -5.32 -7.44 6.40
N ALA A 155 -6.30 -8.00 5.69
CA ALA A 155 -6.97 -7.32 4.57
C ALA A 155 -7.64 -6.01 4.98
N VAL A 156 -8.18 -5.92 6.20
CA VAL A 156 -8.85 -4.71 6.71
C VAL A 156 -7.87 -3.54 6.79
N CYS A 157 -6.62 -3.80 7.16
CA CYS A 157 -5.57 -2.78 7.20
C CYS A 157 -5.27 -2.24 5.80
N GLY A 158 -5.18 -3.13 4.80
CA GLY A 158 -4.97 -2.75 3.41
C GLY A 158 -6.12 -1.92 2.84
N LEU A 159 -7.35 -2.38 3.04
CA LEU A 159 -8.57 -1.67 2.63
C LEU A 159 -8.67 -0.27 3.23
N LYS A 160 -8.40 -0.14 4.52
CA LYS A 160 -8.39 1.18 5.16
C LYS A 160 -7.31 2.09 4.59
N TYR A 161 -6.15 1.55 4.23
CA TYR A 161 -5.09 2.35 3.62
C TYR A 161 -5.50 2.82 2.21
N LEU A 162 -6.19 1.97 1.43
CA LEU A 162 -6.79 2.36 0.15
C LEU A 162 -7.81 3.50 0.31
N ASP A 163 -8.72 3.39 1.28
CA ASP A 163 -9.68 4.47 1.59
C ASP A 163 -8.94 5.77 1.95
N SER A 164 -7.86 5.66 2.75
CA SER A 164 -7.04 6.80 3.16
C SER A 164 -6.30 7.45 1.99
N LEU A 165 -5.82 6.66 1.02
CA LEU A 165 -5.21 7.16 -0.21
C LEU A 165 -6.25 7.88 -1.08
N ASN A 166 -7.44 7.32 -1.24
CA ASN A 166 -8.53 7.94 -1.98
C ASN A 166 -8.95 9.28 -1.36
N GLU A 167 -9.06 9.36 -0.03
CA GLU A 167 -9.32 10.63 0.69
C GLU A 167 -8.23 11.68 0.47
N CYS A 168 -6.98 11.26 0.23
CA CYS A 168 -5.86 12.15 -0.05
C CYS A 168 -5.60 12.34 -1.56
N ASN A 169 -6.59 12.04 -2.41
CA ASN A 169 -6.47 12.10 -3.87
C ASN A 169 -5.24 11.35 -4.41
N TYR A 170 -4.90 10.21 -3.82
CA TYR A 170 -3.74 9.37 -4.18
C TYR A 170 -2.37 10.06 -4.00
N ASP A 171 -2.28 11.13 -3.21
CA ASP A 171 -1.01 11.67 -2.76
C ASP A 171 -0.40 10.76 -1.68
N VAL A 172 0.55 9.92 -2.08
CA VAL A 172 1.24 8.96 -1.20
C VAL A 172 2.16 9.66 -0.17
N LEU A 173 2.55 10.91 -0.43
CA LEU A 173 3.42 11.71 0.42
C LEU A 173 2.64 12.64 1.37
N HIS A 174 1.30 12.56 1.34
CA HIS A 174 0.43 13.40 2.15
C HIS A 174 0.79 13.27 3.65
N PRO A 175 0.91 14.38 4.41
CA PRO A 175 1.39 14.36 5.80
C PRO A 175 0.61 13.41 6.72
N VAL A 176 -0.68 13.25 6.48
CA VAL A 176 -1.57 12.34 7.22
C VAL A 176 -1.20 10.86 7.03
N LEU A 177 -0.66 10.47 5.88
CA LEU A 177 -0.27 9.09 5.58
C LEU A 177 1.12 8.74 6.11
N VAL A 178 2.04 9.71 6.02
CA VAL A 178 3.45 9.60 6.43
C VAL A 178 3.61 9.77 7.95
N GLY A 179 2.62 10.37 8.64
CA GLY A 179 2.64 10.55 10.09
C GLY A 179 3.45 11.77 10.56
N GLY A 180 3.69 12.73 9.65
CA GLY A 180 4.51 13.93 9.90
C GLY A 180 3.72 15.21 10.20
N GLY A 181 2.39 15.13 10.36
CA GLY A 181 1.57 16.31 10.64
C GLY A 181 1.40 16.57 12.13
N ASP A 182 2.12 17.55 12.68
CA ASP A 182 1.84 18.15 14.01
C ASP A 182 0.55 19.01 13.99
N ASP A 183 -0.09 19.14 12.84
CA ASP A 183 -1.34 19.88 12.67
C ASP A 183 -2.50 19.20 13.43
N ALA A 184 -3.24 19.99 14.20
CA ALA A 184 -4.41 19.55 14.96
C ALA A 184 -5.46 18.88 14.06
N ALA A 185 -5.57 19.31 12.79
CA ALA A 185 -6.45 18.69 11.80
C ALA A 185 -6.00 17.27 11.42
N ALA A 186 -4.69 17.07 11.22
CA ALA A 186 -4.11 15.76 10.92
C ALA A 186 -4.29 14.79 12.10
N VAL A 187 -4.07 15.26 13.33
CA VAL A 187 -4.28 14.47 14.57
C VAL A 187 -5.75 14.08 14.74
N ALA A 188 -6.70 14.99 14.46
CA ALA A 188 -8.12 14.69 14.54
C ALA A 188 -8.57 13.65 13.50
N LEU A 189 -8.06 13.77 12.27
CA LEU A 189 -8.30 12.81 11.19
C LEU A 189 -7.72 11.44 11.53
N GLU A 190 -6.51 11.38 12.10
CA GLU A 190 -5.88 10.14 12.55
C GLU A 190 -6.72 9.44 13.64
N ARG A 191 -7.23 10.19 14.63
CA ARG A 191 -8.13 9.64 15.67
C ARG A 191 -9.41 9.05 15.05
N ARG A 192 -10.06 9.76 14.13
CA ARG A 192 -11.24 9.25 13.42
C ARG A 192 -10.93 7.97 12.63
N ARG A 193 -9.79 7.94 11.94
CA ARG A 193 -9.32 6.76 11.22
C ARG A 193 -9.07 5.59 12.17
N LYS A 194 -8.41 5.79 13.32
CA LYS A 194 -8.19 4.74 14.33
C LYS A 194 -9.51 4.17 14.86
N LEU A 195 -10.47 5.03 15.20
CA LEU A 195 -11.82 4.62 15.61
C LEU A 195 -12.54 3.83 14.51
N SER A 196 -12.48 4.31 13.25
CA SER A 196 -13.06 3.60 12.11
C SER A 196 -12.46 2.20 11.92
N LEU A 197 -11.14 2.05 12.03
CA LEU A 197 -10.48 0.74 11.97
C LEU A 197 -10.95 -0.19 13.08
N MET A 198 -11.04 0.30 14.32
CA MET A 198 -11.51 -0.51 15.44
C MET A 198 -12.94 -1.02 15.19
N MET A 199 -13.81 -0.16 14.65
CA MET A 199 -15.16 -0.55 14.26
C MET A 199 -15.17 -1.55 13.12
N MET A 200 -14.33 -1.36 12.10
CA MET A 200 -14.24 -2.25 10.94
C MET A 200 -13.72 -3.63 11.35
N MET A 201 -12.65 -3.69 12.16
CA MET A 201 -12.12 -4.92 12.75
C MET A 201 -13.16 -5.63 13.62
N GLY A 202 -13.89 -4.90 14.47
CA GLY A 202 -14.94 -5.47 15.29
C GLY A 202 -16.08 -6.05 14.45
N ARG A 203 -16.47 -5.36 13.37
CA ARG A 203 -17.51 -5.84 12.46
C ARG A 203 -17.04 -7.09 11.71
N THR A 204 -15.82 -7.07 11.15
CA THR A 204 -15.23 -8.21 10.46
C THR A 204 -15.03 -9.41 11.38
N TRP A 205 -14.68 -9.19 12.64
CA TRP A 205 -14.59 -10.25 13.64
C TRP A 205 -15.95 -10.92 13.88
N LEU A 206 -17.03 -10.13 13.93
CA LEU A 206 -18.39 -10.64 14.15
C LEU A 206 -18.99 -11.30 12.91
N THR A 207 -18.78 -10.73 11.72
CA THR A 207 -19.40 -11.21 10.48
C THR A 207 -18.53 -12.19 9.71
N GLY A 208 -17.23 -12.22 9.99
CA GLY A 208 -16.22 -12.89 9.17
C GLY A 208 -16.08 -12.26 7.79
N THR A 209 -16.50 -11.00 7.61
CA THR A 209 -16.44 -10.31 6.32
C THR A 209 -15.70 -8.98 6.38
N PHE A 210 -14.78 -8.77 5.44
CA PHE A 210 -13.96 -7.56 5.34
C PHE A 210 -14.29 -6.72 4.11
#